data_AF-A0A9P3GEJ5-F1
#
_entry.id   AF-A0A9P3GEJ5-F1
#
_cell.length_a   1.000
_cell.length_b   1.000
_cell.length_c   1.000
_cell.angle_alpha   90.00
_cell.angle_beta   90.00
_cell.angle_gamma   90.00
#
_symmetry.space_group_name_H-M   'P 1'
#
loop_
_entity.id
_entity.type
_entity.pdbx_description
1 polymer ?
#
loop_
_entity_poly.entity_id
_entity_poly.type
_entity_poly.pdbx_seq_one_letter_code
_entity_poly.pdbx_strand_id
1 'polypeptide(L)'
;MCCVQQQDVRHLSNLNQYTAYVLQQMDNRATDSRPKTAAMRLHTLRAWQAVTDEIARNGQLAHRSATWLEFTQLWYALQEHVAWPAPREPYHAPFGALERCAWDECLCSVHKPAHCKRICKGCERVMYCGERCQRNDWEKGGHKERCQRTA
;
A
#
# COMPACT_ATOMS: atom_id res chain seq x y z
N MET A 1 -13.69 -24.86 22.86
CA MET A 1 -13.29 -23.53 22.36
C MET A 1 -11.99 -23.55 21.51
N CYS A 2 -11.62 -24.66 20.86
CA CYS A 2 -10.37 -24.78 20.09
C CYS A 2 -10.48 -24.36 18.60
N CYS A 3 -11.69 -24.20 18.06
CA CYS A 3 -11.90 -23.98 16.61
C CYS A 3 -11.60 -22.56 16.12
N VAL A 4 -11.86 -21.52 16.94
CA VAL A 4 -11.69 -20.12 16.52
C VAL A 4 -10.19 -19.77 16.38
N GLN A 5 -9.35 -20.35 17.23
CA GLN A 5 -7.89 -20.12 17.24
C GLN A 5 -7.15 -20.79 16.06
N GLN A 6 -7.69 -21.89 15.51
CA GLN A 6 -7.17 -22.49 14.27
C GLN A 6 -7.56 -21.70 13.02
N GLN A 7 -8.63 -20.90 13.08
CA GLN A 7 -9.06 -20.08 11.95
C GLN A 7 -8.11 -18.90 11.70
N ASP A 8 -7.61 -18.22 12.74
CA ASP A 8 -6.70 -17.07 12.59
C ASP A 8 -5.36 -17.44 11.93
N VAL A 9 -4.76 -18.58 12.29
CA VAL A 9 -3.51 -19.06 11.67
C VAL A 9 -3.74 -19.46 10.20
N ARG A 10 -4.91 -20.05 9.90
CA ARG A 10 -5.32 -20.34 8.52
C ARG A 10 -5.55 -19.07 7.74
N HIS A 11 -6.10 -18.01 8.34
CA HIS A 11 -6.28 -16.72 7.68
C HIS A 11 -4.95 -16.06 7.31
N LEU A 12 -3.95 -16.07 8.19
CA LEU A 12 -2.60 -15.56 7.87
C LEU A 12 -1.89 -16.40 6.78
N SER A 13 -2.00 -17.72 6.87
CA SER A 13 -1.53 -18.64 5.82
C SER A 13 -2.19 -18.36 4.46
N ASN A 14 -3.51 -18.19 4.45
CA ASN A 14 -4.28 -17.90 3.25
C ASN A 14 -3.96 -16.51 2.68
N LEU A 15 -3.72 -15.51 3.54
CA LEU A 15 -3.29 -14.18 3.12
C LEU A 15 -1.91 -14.23 2.46
N ASN A 16 -0.96 -15.00 3.03
CA ASN A 16 0.36 -15.20 2.45
C ASN A 16 0.28 -15.93 1.10
N GLN A 17 -0.51 -17.00 1.00
CA GLN A 17 -0.72 -17.73 -0.27
C GLN A 17 -1.39 -16.86 -1.33
N TYR A 18 -2.41 -16.09 -0.96
CA TYR A 18 -3.07 -15.15 -1.85
C TYR A 18 -2.12 -14.05 -2.33
N THR A 19 -1.32 -13.50 -1.42
CA THR A 19 -0.35 -12.45 -1.78
C THR A 19 0.74 -12.99 -2.69
N ALA A 20 1.26 -14.20 -2.43
CA ALA A 20 2.20 -14.88 -3.31
C ALA A 20 1.60 -15.15 -4.71
N TYR A 21 0.34 -15.59 -4.78
CA TYR A 21 -0.37 -15.80 -6.04
C TYR A 21 -0.56 -14.50 -6.83
N VAL A 22 -1.00 -13.42 -6.18
CA VAL A 22 -1.18 -12.11 -6.82
C VAL A 22 0.16 -11.61 -7.37
N LEU A 23 1.24 -11.75 -6.61
CA LEU A 23 2.57 -11.35 -7.06
C LEU A 23 3.08 -12.20 -8.24
N GLN A 24 2.84 -13.51 -8.24
CA GLN A 24 3.18 -14.39 -9.37
C GLN A 24 2.36 -14.05 -10.63
N GLN A 25 1.08 -13.69 -10.47
CA GLN A 25 0.24 -13.21 -11.57
C GLN A 25 0.73 -11.87 -12.13
N MET A 26 1.25 -10.98 -11.29
CA MET A 26 1.86 -9.71 -11.73
C MET A 26 3.16 -9.91 -12.51
N ASP A 27 3.94 -10.95 -12.17
CA ASP A 27 5.14 -11.34 -12.91
C ASP A 27 4.78 -11.95 -14.27
N ASN A 28 3.78 -12.83 -14.31
CA ASN A 28 3.31 -13.49 -15.54
C ASN A 28 2.64 -12.54 -16.55
N ARG A 29 2.09 -11.40 -16.09
CA ARG A 29 1.46 -10.37 -16.94
C ARG A 29 2.42 -9.26 -17.35
N ALA A 30 3.70 -9.37 -17.00
CA ALA A 30 4.72 -8.39 -17.35
C ALA A 30 5.11 -8.49 -18.84
N THR A 31 4.47 -7.70 -19.69
CA THR A 31 4.88 -7.51 -21.09
C THR A 31 6.04 -6.52 -21.27
N ASP A 32 6.59 -5.96 -20.17
CA ASP A 32 7.63 -4.93 -20.23
C ASP A 32 9.03 -5.57 -20.36
N SER A 33 9.63 -5.44 -21.54
CA SER A 33 10.93 -5.97 -21.92
C SER A 33 12.14 -5.28 -21.25
N ARG A 34 11.91 -4.36 -20.31
CA ARG A 34 12.95 -3.54 -19.69
C ARG A 34 13.58 -4.24 -18.47
N PRO A 35 14.88 -4.58 -18.50
CA PRO A 35 15.53 -5.40 -17.46
C PRO A 35 15.47 -4.79 -16.06
N LYS A 36 15.46 -3.45 -15.95
CA LYS A 36 15.41 -2.73 -14.67
C LYS A 36 14.06 -2.90 -13.97
N THR A 37 12.95 -2.86 -14.72
CA THR A 37 11.61 -3.04 -14.17
C THR A 37 11.43 -4.46 -13.63
N ALA A 38 11.89 -5.46 -14.38
CA ALA A 38 11.88 -6.86 -13.95
C ALA A 38 12.74 -7.09 -12.69
N ALA A 39 13.96 -6.53 -12.66
CA ALA A 39 14.84 -6.64 -11.49
C ALA A 39 14.24 -5.97 -10.24
N MET A 40 13.62 -4.81 -10.37
CA MET A 40 12.92 -4.13 -9.26
C MET A 40 11.72 -4.94 -8.75
N ARG A 41 10.94 -5.55 -9.66
CA ARG A 41 9.81 -6.42 -9.29
C ARG A 41 10.28 -7.64 -8.53
N LEU A 42 11.31 -8.33 -9.02
CA LEU A 42 11.89 -9.49 -8.35
C LEU A 42 12.47 -9.14 -6.98
N HIS A 43 13.17 -8.01 -6.86
CA HIS A 43 13.68 -7.54 -5.57
C HIS A 43 12.55 -7.24 -4.59
N THR A 44 11.52 -6.52 -5.05
CA THR A 44 10.34 -6.19 -4.23
C THR A 44 9.61 -7.46 -3.80
N LEU A 45 9.46 -8.44 -4.69
CA LEU A 45 8.89 -9.75 -4.40
C LEU A 45 9.66 -10.47 -3.30
N ARG A 46 10.99 -10.56 -3.42
CA ARG A 46 11.84 -11.23 -2.43
C ARG A 46 11.81 -10.53 -1.06
N ALA A 47 11.85 -9.20 -1.06
CA ALA A 47 11.72 -8.42 0.17
C ALA A 47 10.36 -8.66 0.83
N TRP A 48 9.29 -8.70 0.04
CA TRP A 48 7.95 -8.99 0.52
C TRP A 48 7.84 -10.39 1.12
N GLN A 49 8.33 -11.41 0.40
CA GLN A 49 8.37 -12.81 0.87
C GLN A 49 9.13 -12.94 2.20
N ALA A 50 10.31 -12.32 2.31
CA ALA A 50 11.10 -12.36 3.54
C ALA A 50 10.36 -11.73 4.74
N VAL A 51 9.69 -10.60 4.52
CA VAL A 51 8.88 -9.94 5.56
C VAL A 51 7.69 -10.79 5.96
N THR A 52 6.97 -11.38 5.00
CA THR A 52 5.81 -12.25 5.30
C THR A 52 6.21 -13.51 6.04
N ASP A 53 7.36 -14.10 5.70
CA ASP A 53 7.88 -15.28 6.37
C ASP A 53 8.30 -14.96 7.82
N GLU A 54 8.92 -13.80 8.04
CA GLU A 54 9.29 -13.32 9.37
C GLU A 54 8.06 -13.04 10.24
N ILE A 55 7.03 -12.40 9.67
CA ILE A 55 5.75 -12.19 10.35
C ILE A 55 5.10 -13.54 10.70
N ALA A 56 5.12 -14.51 9.78
CA ALA A 56 4.55 -15.83 10.02
C ALA A 56 5.29 -16.57 11.15
N ARG A 57 6.63 -16.54 11.16
CA ARG A 57 7.46 -17.11 12.23
C ARG A 57 7.14 -16.47 13.58
N ASN A 58 7.15 -15.14 13.64
CA ASN A 58 6.87 -14.42 14.89
C ASN A 58 5.44 -14.65 15.36
N GLY A 59 4.47 -14.74 14.45
CA GLY A 59 3.09 -15.11 14.76
C GLY A 59 2.98 -16.51 15.36
N GLN A 60 3.72 -17.49 14.84
CA GLN A 60 3.76 -18.85 15.39
C GLN A 60 4.41 -18.89 16.78
N LEU A 61 5.50 -18.16 16.99
CA LEU A 61 6.18 -18.06 18.29
C LEU A 61 5.28 -17.39 19.33
N ALA A 62 4.64 -16.27 18.95
CA ALA A 62 3.66 -15.60 19.79
C ALA A 62 2.50 -16.54 20.13
N HIS A 63 1.92 -17.24 19.14
CA HIS A 63 0.81 -18.17 19.38
C HIS A 63 1.14 -19.31 20.37
N ARG A 64 2.38 -19.80 20.37
CA ARG A 64 2.84 -20.84 21.31
C ARG A 64 3.12 -20.31 22.71
N SER A 65 3.21 -19.00 22.89
CA SER A 65 3.43 -18.39 24.19
C SER A 65 2.15 -18.40 25.01
N ALA A 66 2.19 -18.98 26.21
CA ALA A 66 1.09 -18.93 27.17
C ALA A 66 0.71 -17.46 27.52
N THR A 67 1.69 -16.56 27.59
CA THR A 67 1.45 -15.13 27.87
C THR A 67 0.72 -14.43 26.74
N TRP A 68 0.96 -14.84 25.49
CA TRP A 68 0.25 -14.28 24.34
C TRP A 68 -1.19 -14.81 24.26
N LEU A 69 -1.39 -16.08 24.61
CA LEU A 69 -2.73 -16.66 24.72
C LEU A 69 -3.56 -15.93 25.78
N GLU A 70 -2.97 -15.69 26.95
CA GLU A 70 -3.61 -14.91 28.03
C GLU A 70 -3.90 -13.47 27.59
N PHE A 71 -2.92 -12.79 27.00
CA PHE A 71 -3.10 -11.44 26.45
C PHE A 71 -4.24 -11.37 25.43
N THR A 72 -4.29 -12.30 24.48
CA THR A 72 -5.34 -12.32 23.45
C THR A 72 -6.71 -12.61 24.03
N GLN A 73 -6.82 -13.48 25.03
CA GLN A 73 -8.08 -13.71 25.76
C GLN A 73 -8.55 -12.44 26.48
N LEU A 74 -7.65 -11.77 27.19
CA LEU A 74 -7.94 -10.49 27.85
C LEU A 74 -8.34 -9.39 26.86
N TRP A 75 -7.67 -9.35 25.70
CA TRP A 75 -7.97 -8.40 24.62
C TRP A 75 -9.37 -8.61 24.04
N TYR A 76 -9.78 -9.86 23.81
CA TYR A 76 -11.15 -10.17 23.36
C TYR A 76 -12.21 -9.85 24.42
N ALA A 77 -11.93 -10.14 25.70
CA ALA A 77 -12.84 -9.76 26.79
C ALA A 77 -12.99 -8.22 26.89
N LEU A 78 -11.90 -7.48 26.69
CA LEU A 78 -11.94 -6.01 26.66
C LEU A 78 -12.79 -5.47 25.50
N GLN A 79 -12.79 -6.15 24.34
CA GLN A 79 -13.60 -5.75 23.19
C GLN A 79 -15.10 -5.67 23.52
N GLU A 80 -15.61 -6.54 24.38
CA GLU A 80 -17.01 -6.54 24.82
C GLU A 80 -17.36 -5.32 25.70
N HIS A 81 -16.35 -4.70 26.30
CA HIS A 81 -16.50 -3.57 27.21
C HIS A 81 -16.11 -2.22 26.58
N VAL A 82 -15.49 -2.23 25.38
CA VAL A 82 -15.13 -1.02 24.65
C VAL A 82 -16.19 -0.75 23.59
N ALA A 83 -16.91 0.37 23.75
CA ALA A 83 -17.78 0.87 22.71
C ALA A 83 -16.92 1.39 21.54
N TRP A 84 -16.79 0.58 20.49
CA TRP A 84 -16.14 1.01 19.26
C TRP A 84 -16.98 2.13 18.64
N PRO A 85 -16.38 3.31 18.37
CA PRO A 85 -17.10 4.34 17.64
C PRO A 85 -17.52 3.77 16.29
N ALA A 86 -18.72 4.12 15.83
CA ALA A 86 -19.18 3.78 14.49
C ALA A 86 -18.08 4.12 13.47
N PRO A 87 -17.88 3.29 12.44
CA PRO A 87 -16.92 3.58 11.38
C PRO A 87 -17.13 5.02 10.94
N ARG A 88 -16.12 5.87 11.12
CA ARG A 88 -16.18 7.22 10.56
C ARG A 88 -16.40 7.02 9.07
N GLU A 89 -17.35 7.75 8.48
CA GLU A 89 -17.46 7.80 7.03
C GLU A 89 -16.05 8.00 6.47
N PRO A 90 -15.66 7.24 5.42
CA PRO A 90 -14.35 7.39 4.81
C PRO A 90 -14.12 8.88 4.59
N TYR A 91 -13.09 9.43 5.23
CA TYR A 91 -12.76 10.84 5.06
C TYR A 91 -12.42 11.04 3.59
N HIS A 92 -13.41 11.46 2.81
CA HIS A 92 -13.23 11.89 1.45
C HIS A 92 -12.56 13.24 1.53
N ALA A 93 -11.22 13.23 1.59
CA ALA A 93 -10.46 14.45 1.42
C ALA A 93 -10.98 15.11 0.13
N PRO A 94 -11.45 16.37 0.16
CA PRO A 94 -12.03 17.05 -1.00
C PRO A 94 -11.06 17.16 -2.20
N PHE A 95 -9.82 16.70 -2.00
CA PHE A 95 -8.72 16.69 -2.94
C PHE A 95 -8.16 15.29 -3.21
N GLY A 96 -8.98 14.23 -3.23
CA GLY A 96 -8.52 12.87 -3.56
C GLY A 96 -7.67 12.78 -4.85
N ALA A 97 -7.95 13.64 -5.84
CA ALA A 97 -7.17 13.77 -7.07
C ALA A 97 -5.75 14.36 -6.87
N LEU A 98 -5.51 15.06 -5.76
CA LEU A 98 -4.20 15.62 -5.41
C LEU A 98 -3.34 14.64 -4.59
N GLU A 99 -3.80 13.43 -4.29
CA GLU A 99 -3.02 12.53 -3.42
C GLU A 99 -1.81 11.88 -4.10
N ARG A 100 -1.72 11.95 -5.43
CA ARG A 100 -0.69 11.27 -6.22
C ARG A 100 0.09 12.24 -7.11
N CYS A 101 1.24 11.77 -7.60
CA CYS A 101 2.02 12.52 -8.58
C CYS A 101 1.32 12.47 -9.94
N ALA A 102 1.15 13.61 -10.60
CA ALA A 102 0.51 13.66 -11.92
C ALA A 102 1.42 13.25 -13.08
N TRP A 103 2.71 12.99 -12.82
CA TRP A 103 3.62 12.41 -13.81
C TRP A 103 3.47 10.89 -13.84
N ASP A 104 2.94 10.34 -14.93
CA ASP A 104 2.54 8.92 -14.99
C ASP A 104 3.72 7.94 -14.82
N GLU A 105 4.93 8.30 -15.27
CA GLU A 105 6.11 7.46 -15.05
C GLU A 105 6.73 7.60 -13.64
N CYS A 106 6.16 8.43 -12.77
CA CYS A 106 6.57 8.50 -11.37
C CYS A 106 6.01 7.28 -10.61
N LEU A 107 6.82 6.62 -9.78
CA LEU A 107 6.33 5.54 -8.89
C LEU A 107 5.19 5.99 -7.95
N CYS A 108 5.08 7.30 -7.71
CA CYS A 108 4.06 7.91 -6.87
C CYS A 108 2.79 8.31 -7.63
N SER A 109 2.65 7.96 -8.93
CA SER A 109 1.43 8.17 -9.71
C SER A 109 0.35 7.15 -9.37
N VAL A 110 0.76 5.95 -8.93
CA VAL A 110 -0.13 4.83 -8.58
C VAL A 110 -0.38 4.74 -7.07
N HIS A 111 0.59 5.13 -6.25
CA HIS A 111 0.52 5.03 -4.79
C HIS A 111 0.56 6.41 -4.12
N LYS A 112 -0.10 6.54 -2.96
CA LYS A 112 0.00 7.75 -2.12
C LYS A 112 1.40 7.82 -1.49
N PRO A 113 2.26 8.77 -1.87
CA PRO A 113 3.61 8.85 -1.33
C PRO A 113 3.63 9.36 0.11
N ALA A 114 4.58 8.86 0.91
CA ALA A 114 4.86 9.31 2.27
C ALA A 114 5.67 10.63 2.35
N HIS A 115 5.82 11.35 1.24
CA HIS A 115 6.56 12.62 1.17
C HIS A 115 5.70 13.77 0.66
N CYS A 116 6.13 14.99 0.97
CA CYS A 116 5.45 16.22 0.57
C CYS A 116 5.42 16.37 -0.96
N LYS A 117 4.27 16.81 -1.48
CA LYS A 117 4.07 17.14 -2.89
C LYS A 117 3.88 18.64 -3.05
N ARG A 118 4.08 19.14 -4.27
CA ARG A 118 3.87 20.54 -4.63
C ARG A 118 2.78 20.64 -5.70
N ILE A 119 1.85 21.56 -5.49
CA ILE A 119 0.80 21.88 -6.45
C ILE A 119 1.41 22.61 -7.65
N CYS A 120 0.90 22.34 -8.85
CA CYS A 120 1.24 23.15 -10.01
C CYS A 120 0.75 24.58 -9.81
N LYS A 121 1.68 25.54 -9.70
CA LYS A 121 1.36 26.98 -9.53
C LYS A 121 0.60 27.61 -10.72
N GLY A 122 0.51 26.92 -11.85
CA GLY A 122 -0.21 27.40 -13.02
C GLY A 122 -1.71 27.13 -12.89
N CYS A 123 -2.08 25.86 -12.82
CA CYS A 123 -3.50 25.44 -12.86
C CYS A 123 -4.07 24.99 -11.51
N GLU A 124 -3.23 24.75 -10.51
CA GLU A 124 -3.59 24.26 -9.17
C GLU A 124 -4.38 22.94 -9.12
N ARG A 125 -4.50 22.23 -10.25
CA ARG A 125 -5.29 21.01 -10.40
C ARG A 125 -4.50 19.72 -10.20
N VAL A 126 -3.18 19.79 -10.19
CA VAL A 126 -2.30 18.61 -10.14
C VAL A 126 -1.14 18.83 -9.17
N MET A 127 -0.60 17.73 -8.63
CA MET A 127 0.54 17.74 -7.72
C MET A 127 1.71 16.91 -8.24
N TYR A 128 2.92 17.30 -7.84
CA TYR A 128 4.15 16.61 -8.18
C TYR A 128 5.00 16.34 -6.94
N CYS A 129 5.73 15.23 -6.94
CA CYS A 129 6.74 14.94 -5.91
C CYS A 129 7.84 16.03 -5.84
N GLY A 130 8.08 16.72 -6.94
CA GLY A 130 9.06 17.80 -7.04
C GLY A 130 9.19 18.32 -8.46
N GLU A 131 10.12 19.26 -8.65
CA GLU A 131 10.32 19.97 -9.92
C GLU A 131 10.65 19.02 -11.08
N ARG A 132 11.40 17.95 -10.82
CA ARG A 132 11.74 16.93 -11.84
C ARG A 132 10.50 16.28 -12.44
N CYS A 133 9.52 15.90 -11.61
CA CYS A 133 8.28 15.29 -12.09
C CYS A 133 7.43 16.30 -12.85
N GLN A 134 7.36 17.54 -12.36
CA GLN A 134 6.65 18.63 -13.05
C GLN A 134 7.24 18.89 -14.43
N ARG A 135 8.57 18.97 -14.55
CA ARG A 135 9.27 19.21 -15.82
C ARG A 135 9.07 18.07 -16.81
N ASN A 136 9.18 16.83 -16.35
CA ASN A 136 8.91 15.67 -17.20
C ASN A 136 7.46 15.64 -17.70
N ASP A 137 6.49 15.91 -16.83
CA ASP A 137 5.08 15.99 -17.23
C ASP A 137 4.81 17.19 -18.16
N TRP A 138 5.55 18.28 -17.99
CA TRP A 138 5.50 19.44 -18.88
C TRP A 138 6.01 19.13 -20.30
N GLU A 139 7.15 18.45 -20.41
CA GLU A 139 7.82 18.17 -21.68
C GLU A 139 7.28 16.94 -22.39
N LYS A 140 6.87 15.92 -21.62
CA LYS A 140 6.55 14.57 -22.13
C LYS A 140 5.13 14.11 -21.80
N GLY A 141 4.55 14.61 -20.72
CA GLY A 141 3.21 14.21 -20.23
C GLY A 141 2.06 15.07 -20.70
N GLY A 142 2.32 16.00 -21.62
CA GLY A 142 1.29 16.90 -22.17
C GLY A 142 0.77 17.92 -21.16
N HIS A 143 1.36 18.07 -19.96
CA HIS A 143 0.90 19.06 -18.99
C HIS A 143 0.91 20.48 -19.56
N LYS A 144 1.87 20.78 -20.42
CA LYS A 144 1.98 22.07 -21.10
C LYS A 144 0.69 22.47 -21.85
N GLU A 145 -0.02 21.51 -22.45
CA GLU A 145 -1.22 21.75 -23.25
C GLU A 145 -2.48 21.86 -22.38
N ARG A 146 -2.53 21.08 -21.28
CA ARG A 146 -3.68 21.04 -20.35
C ARG A 146 -3.59 22.04 -19.19
N CYS A 147 -2.44 22.68 -18.99
CA CYS A 147 -2.24 23.65 -17.92
C CYS A 147 -3.00 24.95 -18.21
N GLN A 148 -4.25 25.02 -17.77
CA GLN A 148 -5.04 26.25 -17.77
C GLN A 148 -4.57 27.10 -16.59
N ARG A 149 -3.80 28.16 -16.87
CA ARG A 149 -3.43 29.11 -15.81
C ARG A 149 -4.70 29.71 -15.21
N THR A 150 -4.88 29.57 -13.91
CA THR A 150 -5.84 30.40 -13.19
C THR A 150 -5.34 31.84 -13.30
N ALA A 151 -6.15 32.68 -13.96
CA ALA A 151 -5.89 34.11 -14.13
C ALA A 151 -5.93 34.85 -12.79
#